data_AF-A0A022GLX2-F1
#
_entry.id   AF-A0A022GLX2-F1
#
_cell.length_a   1.000
_cell.length_b   1.000
_cell.length_c   1.000
_cell.angle_alpha   90.00
_cell.angle_beta   90.00
_cell.angle_gamma   90.00
#
_symmetry.space_group_name_H-M   'P 1'
#
loop_
_entity.id
_entity.type
_entity.pdbx_description
1 polymer ?
#
loop_
_entity_poly.entity_id
_entity_poly.type
_entity_poly.pdbx_seq_one_letter_code
_entity_poly.pdbx_strand_id
1 'polypeptide(L)'
;MKAILSALTLALLAPVAAQAANECDKYRTSYDKTYCFAKLFLESDKELNGSYNELRGMVGDSVKQKLKDTQLEWIKYRDASCEQGGAIDVDCNYRVNRDRAEYLRDRVRECKAGTCRNDMIAKKAWN
;
A
#
# COMPACT_ATOMS: atom_id res chain seq x y z
N MET A 1 -67.16 7.89 -11.79
CA MET A 1 -66.18 8.64 -12.62
C MET A 1 -65.47 9.61 -11.69
N LYS A 2 -64.16 9.61 -11.41
CA LYS A 2 -62.97 9.00 -12.03
C LYS A 2 -62.02 8.64 -10.88
N ALA A 3 -61.43 7.44 -10.90
CA ALA A 3 -60.29 7.12 -10.05
C ALA A 3 -59.06 7.83 -10.63
N ILE A 4 -58.37 8.65 -9.83
CA ILE A 4 -57.10 9.27 -10.22
C ILE A 4 -56.00 8.48 -9.50
N LEU A 5 -55.43 7.51 -10.22
CA LEU A 5 -54.20 6.81 -9.86
C LEU A 5 -53.03 7.75 -10.15
N SER A 6 -52.54 8.47 -9.15
CA SER A 6 -51.25 9.17 -9.25
C SER A 6 -50.13 8.17 -8.95
N ALA A 7 -49.48 7.69 -10.00
CA ALA A 7 -48.32 6.82 -9.93
C ALA A 7 -47.13 7.55 -9.29
N LEU A 8 -46.68 7.06 -8.14
CA LEU A 8 -45.47 7.51 -7.47
C LEU A 8 -44.26 6.83 -8.15
N THR A 9 -43.65 7.47 -9.13
CA THR A 9 -42.37 7.01 -9.71
C THR A 9 -41.22 7.36 -8.76
N LEU A 10 -40.79 6.38 -7.98
CA LEU A 10 -39.59 6.44 -7.14
C LEU A 10 -38.36 6.32 -8.05
N ALA A 11 -37.70 7.45 -8.34
CA ALA A 11 -36.45 7.46 -9.09
C ALA A 11 -35.32 6.83 -8.25
N LEU A 12 -34.83 5.68 -8.68
CA LEU A 12 -33.66 5.03 -8.09
C LEU A 12 -32.40 5.89 -8.34
N LEU A 13 -31.89 6.53 -7.29
CA LEU A 13 -30.54 7.10 -7.26
C LEU A 13 -29.54 5.95 -7.13
N ALA A 14 -29.02 5.45 -8.26
CA ALA A 14 -27.87 4.55 -8.23
C ALA A 14 -26.61 5.35 -7.90
N PRO A 15 -25.83 4.98 -6.86
CA PRO A 15 -24.56 5.65 -6.58
C PRO A 15 -23.58 5.32 -7.72
N VAL A 16 -23.10 6.36 -8.41
CA VAL A 16 -21.97 6.24 -9.33
C VAL A 16 -20.74 5.97 -8.47
N ALA A 17 -20.25 4.73 -8.47
CA ALA A 17 -18.96 4.41 -7.89
C ALA A 17 -17.88 5.16 -8.69
N ALA A 18 -17.39 6.27 -8.16
CA ALA A 18 -16.20 6.92 -8.68
C ALA A 18 -15.02 5.96 -8.45
N GLN A 19 -14.58 5.27 -9.50
CA GLN A 19 -13.32 4.57 -9.47
C GLN A 19 -12.22 5.63 -9.34
N ALA A 20 -11.50 5.63 -8.21
CA ALA A 20 -10.35 6.49 -8.05
C ALA A 20 -9.33 6.13 -9.14
N ALA A 21 -8.97 7.09 -9.98
CA ALA A 21 -7.92 6.90 -10.96
C ALA A 21 -6.60 6.68 -10.23
N ASN A 22 -5.82 5.70 -10.67
CA ASN A 22 -4.46 5.51 -10.18
C ASN A 22 -3.56 6.66 -10.66
N GLU A 23 -2.46 6.87 -9.96
CA GLU A 23 -1.50 7.96 -10.11
C GLU A 23 -0.89 8.02 -11.53
N CYS A 24 -0.84 6.86 -12.20
CA CYS A 24 -0.33 6.69 -13.55
C CYS A 24 -1.43 6.52 -14.62
N ASP A 25 -2.72 6.62 -14.29
CA ASP A 25 -3.81 6.38 -15.27
C ASP A 25 -3.97 7.48 -16.32
N LYS A 26 -3.37 8.65 -16.11
CA LYS A 26 -3.28 9.70 -17.13
C LYS A 26 -2.46 9.28 -18.36
N TYR A 27 -1.60 8.27 -18.23
CA TYR A 27 -0.76 7.77 -19.32
C TYR A 27 -1.51 6.72 -20.14
N ARG A 28 -1.40 6.80 -21.47
CA ARG A 28 -2.18 5.94 -22.39
C ARG A 28 -1.43 4.68 -22.84
N THR A 29 -0.11 4.73 -22.90
CA THR A 29 0.70 3.59 -23.35
C THR A 29 1.13 2.74 -22.17
N SER A 30 1.33 1.45 -22.40
CA SER A 30 1.92 0.55 -21.39
C SER A 30 3.32 0.98 -21.00
N TYR A 31 4.11 1.48 -21.96
CA TYR A 31 5.47 1.97 -21.72
C TYR A 31 5.49 3.15 -20.73
N ASP A 32 4.65 4.17 -20.96
CA ASP A 32 4.60 5.35 -20.09
C ASP A 32 4.07 5.01 -18.69
N LYS A 33 3.08 4.11 -18.60
CA LYS A 33 2.60 3.60 -17.31
C LYS A 33 3.70 2.85 -16.57
N THR A 34 4.44 1.97 -17.23
CA THR A 34 5.56 1.24 -16.64
C THR A 34 6.62 2.19 -16.11
N TYR A 35 6.98 3.21 -16.89
CA TYR A 35 7.98 4.20 -16.48
C TYR A 35 7.48 5.05 -15.29
N CYS A 36 6.21 5.42 -15.27
CA CYS A 36 5.58 6.13 -14.15
C CYS A 36 5.65 5.30 -12.86
N PHE A 37 5.18 4.06 -12.89
CA PHE A 37 5.19 3.19 -11.71
C PHE A 37 6.61 2.86 -11.23
N ALA A 38 7.56 2.66 -12.13
CA ALA A 38 8.96 2.46 -11.76
C ALA A 38 9.52 3.66 -10.97
N LYS A 39 9.22 4.89 -11.36
CA LYS A 39 9.63 6.09 -10.61
C LYS A 39 9.00 6.17 -9.24
N LEU A 40 7.70 5.92 -9.15
CA LEU A 40 6.98 5.93 -7.88
C LEU A 40 7.50 4.84 -6.93
N PHE A 41 7.80 3.65 -7.48
CA PHE A 41 8.43 2.57 -6.75
C PHE A 41 9.79 2.98 -6.18
N LEU A 42 10.67 3.59 -6.96
CA LEU A 42 12.00 4.00 -6.48
C LEU A 42 11.94 4.97 -5.30
N GLU A 43 11.06 5.97 -5.35
CA GLU A 43 10.88 6.90 -4.22
C GLU A 43 10.28 6.22 -3.00
N SER A 44 9.29 5.34 -3.20
CA SER A 44 8.68 4.57 -2.13
C SER A 44 9.65 3.57 -1.49
N ASP A 45 10.51 2.93 -2.28
CA ASP A 45 11.51 1.97 -1.78
C ASP A 45 12.59 2.69 -0.97
N LYS A 46 12.99 3.89 -1.38
CA LYS A 46 13.85 4.75 -0.58
C LYS A 46 13.22 5.08 0.77
N GLU A 47 11.93 5.41 0.80
CA GLU A 47 11.20 5.67 2.04
C GLU A 47 11.09 4.43 2.94
N LEU A 48 10.77 3.27 2.35
CA LEU A 48 10.71 1.99 3.05
C LEU A 48 12.05 1.66 3.73
N ASN A 49 13.14 1.73 2.98
CA ASN A 49 14.48 1.44 3.50
C ASN A 49 14.92 2.46 4.55
N GLY A 50 14.60 3.74 4.37
CA GLY A 50 14.83 4.79 5.37
C GLY A 50 14.12 4.48 6.69
N SER A 51 12.81 4.19 6.63
CA SER A 51 12.00 3.88 7.80
C SER A 51 12.44 2.58 8.49
N TYR A 52 12.80 1.56 7.72
CA TYR A 52 13.34 0.30 8.24
C TYR A 52 14.63 0.52 9.04
N ASN A 53 15.58 1.27 8.49
CA ASN A 53 16.85 1.56 9.15
C ASN A 53 16.66 2.44 10.39
N GLU A 54 15.77 3.43 10.32
CA GLU A 54 15.44 4.29 11.46
C GLU A 54 14.84 3.48 12.62
N LEU A 55 13.85 2.60 12.35
CA LEU A 55 13.29 1.71 13.36
C LEU A 55 14.36 0.82 14.01
N ARG A 56 15.27 0.26 13.21
CA ARG A 56 16.38 -0.55 13.73
C ARG A 56 17.30 0.25 14.65
N GLY A 57 17.43 1.56 14.48
CA GLY A 57 18.18 2.44 15.38
C GLY A 57 17.44 2.77 16.67
N MET A 58 16.11 2.68 16.69
CA MET A 58 15.26 3.08 17.82
C MET A 58 14.92 1.95 18.80
N VAL A 59 15.09 0.69 18.41
CA VAL A 59 14.64 -0.48 19.19
C VAL A 59 15.77 -1.38 19.66
N GLY A 60 15.51 -2.22 20.67
CA GLY A 60 16.46 -3.22 21.16
C GLY A 60 16.61 -4.43 20.23
N ASP A 61 17.69 -5.20 20.41
CA ASP A 61 18.12 -6.24 19.44
C ASP A 61 17.08 -7.34 19.19
N SER A 62 16.31 -7.73 20.20
CA SER A 62 15.21 -8.70 20.02
C SER A 62 14.18 -8.21 18.99
N VAL A 63 13.82 -6.92 19.04
CA VAL A 63 12.86 -6.33 18.11
C VAL A 63 13.50 -6.12 16.73
N LYS A 64 14.79 -5.74 16.66
CA LYS A 64 15.52 -5.64 15.39
C LYS A 64 15.54 -6.97 14.63
N GLN A 65 15.73 -8.08 15.35
CA GLN A 65 15.74 -9.41 14.76
C GLN A 65 14.35 -9.76 14.22
N LYS A 66 13.29 -9.57 15.02
CA LYS A 66 11.91 -9.79 14.57
C LYS A 66 11.52 -8.91 13.38
N LEU A 67 11.92 -7.64 13.38
CA LEU A 67 11.69 -6.71 12.26
C LEU A 67 12.38 -7.19 10.99
N LYS A 68 13.63 -7.67 11.09
CA LYS A 68 14.36 -8.27 9.95
C LYS A 68 13.61 -9.47 9.39
N ASP A 69 13.21 -10.39 10.26
CA ASP A 69 12.54 -11.63 9.84
C ASP A 69 11.19 -11.32 9.16
N THR A 70 10.44 -10.39 9.74
CA THR A 70 9.19 -9.87 9.16
C THR A 70 9.42 -9.19 7.82
N GLN A 71 10.50 -8.41 7.67
CA GLN A 71 10.83 -7.75 6.41
C GLN A 71 11.23 -8.75 5.31
N LEU A 72 11.96 -9.81 5.66
CA LEU A 72 12.28 -10.90 4.73
C LEU A 72 11.03 -11.67 4.30
N GLU A 73 10.08 -11.89 5.21
CA GLU A 73 8.78 -12.47 4.86
C GLU A 73 7.98 -11.55 3.93
N TRP A 74 8.01 -10.23 4.19
CA TRP A 74 7.36 -9.25 3.32
C TRP A 74 7.95 -9.26 1.90
N ILE A 75 9.28 -9.35 1.76
CA ILE A 75 9.94 -9.45 0.44
C ILE A 75 9.40 -10.68 -0.32
N LYS A 76 9.34 -11.85 0.34
CA LYS A 76 8.78 -13.06 -0.28
C LYS A 76 7.33 -12.88 -0.71
N TYR A 77 6.52 -12.21 0.11
CA TYR A 77 5.14 -11.89 -0.24
C TYR A 77 5.05 -10.98 -1.46
N ARG A 78 5.84 -9.90 -1.50
CA ARG A 78 5.90 -8.98 -2.65
C ARG A 78 6.25 -9.72 -3.92
N ASP A 79 7.31 -10.54 -3.88
CA ASP A 79 7.78 -11.30 -5.04
C ASP A 79 6.70 -12.29 -5.49
N ALA A 80 6.10 -13.04 -4.57
CA ALA A 80 5.03 -13.99 -4.89
C ALA A 80 3.73 -13.33 -5.40
N SER A 81 3.45 -12.09 -5.00
CA SER A 81 2.22 -11.39 -5.37
C SER A 81 2.34 -10.62 -6.68
N CYS A 82 3.54 -10.11 -6.99
CA CYS A 82 3.76 -9.18 -8.08
C CYS A 82 4.67 -9.72 -9.18
N GLU A 83 5.31 -10.87 -9.02
CA GLU A 83 6.13 -11.51 -10.06
C GLU A 83 5.45 -12.75 -10.63
N GLN A 84 5.42 -12.86 -11.96
CA GLN A 84 4.95 -14.04 -12.66
C GLN A 84 5.82 -14.31 -13.90
N GLY A 85 6.37 -15.52 -14.01
CA GLY A 85 7.13 -15.95 -15.19
C GLY A 85 8.38 -15.10 -15.48
N GLY A 86 9.00 -14.54 -14.45
CA GLY A 86 10.17 -13.64 -14.58
C GLY A 86 9.82 -12.20 -15.00
N ALA A 87 8.54 -11.85 -15.06
CA ALA A 87 8.06 -10.49 -15.27
C ALA A 87 7.44 -9.92 -14.00
N ILE A 88 7.67 -8.62 -13.75
CA ILE A 88 7.13 -7.89 -12.60
C ILE A 88 5.91 -7.07 -13.05
N ASP A 89 4.79 -7.23 -12.36
CA ASP A 89 3.69 -6.26 -12.36
C ASP A 89 4.16 -5.02 -11.57
N VAL A 90 4.55 -3.98 -12.31
CA VAL A 90 5.11 -2.74 -11.75
C VAL A 90 4.11 -1.93 -10.93
N ASP A 91 2.82 -2.06 -11.22
CA ASP A 91 1.75 -1.40 -10.48
C ASP A 91 1.51 -2.11 -9.14
N CYS A 92 1.40 -3.46 -9.16
CA CYS A 92 1.40 -4.28 -7.95
C CYS A 92 2.63 -3.99 -7.08
N ASN A 93 3.82 -4.02 -7.68
CA ASN A 93 5.07 -3.83 -6.97
C ASN A 93 5.14 -2.46 -6.29
N TYR A 94 4.70 -1.38 -6.98
CA TYR A 94 4.59 -0.06 -6.37
C TYR A 94 3.62 -0.05 -5.19
N ARG A 95 2.39 -0.56 -5.34
CA ARG A 95 1.38 -0.55 -4.27
C ARG A 95 1.83 -1.31 -3.03
N VAL A 96 2.31 -2.54 -3.21
CA VAL A 96 2.78 -3.39 -2.09
C VAL A 96 3.97 -2.74 -1.38
N ASN A 97 4.86 -2.09 -2.13
CA ASN A 97 5.99 -1.34 -1.57
C ASN A 97 5.54 -0.10 -0.79
N ARG A 98 4.64 0.70 -1.37
CA ARG A 98 4.07 1.88 -0.74
C ARG A 98 3.42 1.52 0.59
N ASP A 99 2.51 0.55 0.59
CA ASP A 99 1.77 0.19 1.80
C ASP A 99 2.71 -0.28 2.92
N ARG A 100 3.80 -0.98 2.57
CA ARG A 100 4.85 -1.34 3.54
C ARG A 100 5.65 -0.12 4.02
N ALA A 101 6.01 0.79 3.13
CA ALA A 101 6.70 2.03 3.48
C ALA A 101 5.87 2.85 4.48
N GLU A 102 4.57 3.01 4.21
CA GLU A 102 3.63 3.72 5.08
C GLU A 102 3.51 3.06 6.45
N TYR A 103 3.40 1.73 6.47
CA TYR A 103 3.36 0.97 7.71
C TYR A 103 4.58 1.23 8.59
N LEU A 104 5.78 1.15 8.02
CA LEU A 104 7.03 1.37 8.77
C LEU A 104 7.17 2.83 9.20
N ARG A 105 6.81 3.78 8.33
CA ARG A 105 6.79 5.21 8.67
C ARG A 105 5.88 5.51 9.87
N ASP A 106 4.72 4.88 9.95
CA ASP A 106 3.82 5.06 11.08
C ASP A 106 4.41 4.48 12.38
N ARG A 107 5.13 3.35 12.31
CA ARG A 107 5.88 2.86 13.47
C ARG A 107 7.01 3.80 13.88
N VAL A 108 7.71 4.42 12.92
CA VAL A 108 8.73 5.45 13.22
C VAL A 108 8.08 6.62 13.96
N ARG A 109 6.91 7.10 13.52
CA ARG A 109 6.17 8.20 14.17
C ARG A 109 5.81 7.86 15.62
N GLU A 110 5.34 6.65 15.88
CA GLU A 110 5.04 6.18 17.25
C GLU A 110 6.30 6.19 18.14
N CYS A 111 7.43 5.71 17.64
CA CYS A 111 8.67 5.69 18.41
C CYS A 111 9.20 7.12 18.66
N LYS A 112 9.12 8.01 17.67
CA LYS A 112 9.45 9.45 17.82
C LYS A 112 8.57 10.16 18.86
N ALA A 113 7.31 9.74 18.99
CA ALA A 113 6.39 10.27 19.98
C ALA A 113 6.58 9.66 21.39
N GLY A 114 7.57 8.78 21.59
CA GLY A 114 7.82 8.12 22.88
C GLY A 114 6.83 6.98 23.19
N THR A 115 5.99 6.58 22.24
CA THR A 115 4.96 5.53 22.40
C THR A 115 5.26 4.30 21.56
N CYS A 116 6.55 3.97 21.39
CA CYS A 116 7.04 2.90 20.53
C CYS A 116 6.38 1.54 20.86
N ARG A 117 5.65 0.97 19.89
CA ARG A 117 4.95 -0.32 20.04
C ARG A 117 5.74 -1.45 19.39
N ASN A 118 6.62 -2.08 20.18
CA ASN A 118 7.55 -3.11 19.71
C ASN A 118 6.87 -4.32 19.05
N ASP A 119 5.69 -4.71 19.54
CA ASP A 119 4.85 -5.76 18.98
C ASP A 119 4.34 -5.40 17.58
N MET A 120 3.99 -4.13 17.36
CA MET A 120 3.52 -3.64 16.07
C MET A 120 4.66 -3.45 15.07
N ILE A 121 5.89 -3.15 15.50
CA ILE A 121 7.03 -2.99 14.58
C ILE A 121 7.30 -4.27 13.77
N ALA A 122 7.18 -5.43 14.41
CA ALA A 122 7.41 -6.72 13.79
C ALA A 122 6.11 -7.44 13.37
N LYS A 123 4.98 -6.74 13.35
CA LYS A 123 3.73 -7.36 12.94
C LYS A 123 3.66 -7.51 11.42
N LYS A 124 3.23 -8.69 10.98
CA LYS A 124 2.79 -8.92 9.60
C LYS A 124 1.52 -8.11 9.34
N ALA A 125 1.59 -7.19 8.37
CA ALA A 125 0.54 -6.22 8.08
C ALA A 125 0.09 -6.24 6.62
N TRP A 126 0.23 -7.40 5.95
CA TRP A 126 -0.14 -7.65 4.56
C TRP A 126 -0.77 -9.04 4.47
N ASN A 127 -1.63 -9.26 3.46
CA ASN A 127 -2.35 -10.52 3.23
C ASN A 127 -2.24 -10.91 1.77
#